data_AF-A0A063YPZ8-F1
#
_entry.id   AF-A0A063YPZ8-F1
#
_cell.length_a   1.000
_cell.length_b   1.000
_cell.length_c   1.000
_cell.angle_alpha   90.00
_cell.angle_beta   90.00
_cell.angle_gamma   90.00
#
_symmetry.space_group_name_H-M   'P 1'
#
loop_
_entity.id
_entity.type
_entity.pdbx_description
1 polymer ?
#
loop_
_entity_poly.entity_id
_entity_poly.type
_entity_poly.pdbx_seq_one_letter_code
_entity_poly.pdbx_strand_id
1 'polypeptide(L)'
;MEQLLERIFDELAFLRANMATKDDVAALKDDIRALESRASHIEQTMATKDDIASIEQRMATKDDVADIPFIKQAVMETLETINEIPAIKQTLSEALRKLDNVIASQARQELVLQSLAFRSLEQENEIRALKAK
;
A
#
# COMPACT_ATOMS: atom_id res chain seq x y z
N MET A 1 0.23 -80.68 -53.32
CA MET A 1 -0.95 -80.39 -52.46
C MET A 1 -0.51 -80.05 -51.04
N GLU A 2 0.42 -80.81 -50.44
CA GLU A 2 1.00 -80.53 -49.10
C GLU A 2 1.68 -79.16 -48.96
N GLN A 3 2.54 -78.75 -49.89
CA GLN A 3 3.22 -77.43 -49.83
C GLN A 3 2.26 -76.23 -49.80
N LEU A 4 1.11 -76.36 -50.48
CA LEU A 4 0.08 -75.33 -50.53
C LEU A 4 -0.66 -75.26 -49.19
N LEU A 5 -0.90 -76.41 -48.57
CA LEU A 5 -1.48 -76.49 -47.22
C LEU A 5 -0.54 -75.92 -46.15
N GLU A 6 0.74 -76.27 -46.22
CA GLU A 6 1.77 -75.77 -45.30
C GLU A 6 1.85 -74.24 -45.35
N ARG A 7 1.90 -73.67 -46.56
CA ARG A 7 1.89 -72.22 -46.75
C ARG A 7 0.62 -71.53 -46.23
N ILE A 8 -0.56 -72.15 -46.39
CA ILE A 8 -1.81 -71.62 -45.85
C ILE A 8 -1.78 -71.63 -44.31
N PHE A 9 -1.24 -72.66 -43.67
CA PHE A 9 -1.11 -72.69 -42.22
C PHE A 9 -0.14 -71.64 -41.70
N ASP A 10 0.98 -71.43 -42.39
CA ASP A 10 1.93 -70.38 -42.05
C ASP A 10 1.29 -68.98 -42.18
N GLU A 11 0.54 -68.73 -43.25
CA GLU A 11 -0.18 -67.46 -43.44
C GLU A 11 -1.30 -67.25 -42.40
N LEU A 12 -2.02 -68.30 -42.00
CA LEU A 12 -3.02 -68.24 -40.93
C LEU A 12 -2.40 -68.01 -39.55
N ALA A 13 -1.25 -68.62 -39.27
CA ALA A 13 -0.50 -68.38 -38.04
C ALA A 13 0.02 -66.94 -37.99
N PHE A 14 0.56 -66.44 -39.11
CA PHE A 14 0.99 -65.05 -39.24
C PHE A 14 -0.16 -64.06 -39.05
N LEU A 15 -1.33 -64.34 -39.65
CA LEU A 15 -2.52 -63.50 -39.48
C LEU A 15 -3.00 -63.50 -38.02
N ARG A 16 -3.05 -64.67 -37.37
CA ARG A 16 -3.43 -64.78 -35.96
C ARG A 16 -2.47 -64.02 -35.03
N ALA A 17 -1.18 -64.00 -35.33
CA ALA A 17 -0.18 -63.31 -34.52
C ALA A 17 -0.26 -61.78 -34.62
N ASN A 18 -0.78 -61.23 -35.72
CA ASN A 18 -0.78 -59.79 -35.99
C ASN A 18 -2.19 -59.15 -35.98
N MET A 19 -3.25 -59.95 -35.95
CA MET A 19 -4.59 -59.41 -35.94
C MET A 19 -4.96 -58.87 -34.56
N ALA A 20 -5.55 -57.68 -34.52
CA ALA A 20 -6.25 -57.23 -33.33
C ALA A 20 -7.46 -58.12 -33.07
N THR A 21 -7.62 -58.50 -31.81
CA THR A 21 -8.73 -59.30 -31.32
C THR A 21 -9.88 -58.40 -30.88
N LYS A 22 -11.02 -59.01 -30.56
CA LYS A 22 -12.15 -58.28 -29.97
C LYS A 22 -11.80 -57.72 -28.58
N ASP A 23 -10.89 -58.36 -27.87
CA ASP A 23 -10.46 -57.93 -26.54
C ASP A 23 -9.60 -56.67 -26.62
N ASP A 24 -8.74 -56.55 -27.64
CA ASP A 24 -7.98 -55.32 -27.92
C ASP A 24 -8.93 -54.14 -28.19
N VAL A 25 -9.97 -54.37 -28.98
CA VAL A 25 -11.01 -53.35 -29.27
C VAL A 25 -11.82 -52.99 -28.02
N ALA A 26 -12.09 -53.96 -27.14
CA ALA A 26 -12.79 -53.73 -25.89
C ALA A 26 -11.94 -52.88 -24.93
N ALA A 27 -10.64 -53.18 -24.80
CA ALA A 27 -9.70 -52.40 -23.99
C ALA A 27 -9.61 -50.95 -24.49
N LEU A 28 -9.45 -50.75 -25.81
CA LEU A 28 -9.43 -49.41 -26.40
C LEU A 28 -10.72 -48.62 -26.13
N LYS A 29 -11.87 -49.29 -26.13
CA LYS A 29 -13.16 -48.65 -25.81
C LYS A 29 -13.21 -48.16 -24.36
N ASP A 30 -12.67 -48.93 -23.43
CA ASP A 30 -12.63 -48.53 -22.01
C ASP A 30 -11.62 -47.39 -21.78
N ASP A 31 -10.48 -47.40 -22.47
CA ASP A 31 -9.53 -46.28 -22.48
C ASP A 31 -10.16 -45.00 -23.03
N ILE A 32 -10.91 -45.08 -24.13
CA ILE A 32 -11.64 -43.94 -24.69
C ILE A 32 -12.63 -43.37 -23.66
N ARG A 33 -13.40 -44.22 -22.98
CA ARG A 33 -14.35 -43.77 -21.93
C ARG A 33 -13.63 -43.10 -20.77
N ALA A 34 -12.47 -43.62 -20.36
CA ALA A 34 -11.66 -43.01 -19.31
C ALA A 34 -11.13 -41.63 -19.74
N LEU A 35 -10.71 -41.49 -21.00
CA LEU A 35 -10.26 -40.21 -21.56
C LEU A 35 -11.41 -39.20 -21.67
N GLU A 36 -12.60 -39.61 -22.12
CA GLU A 36 -13.80 -38.77 -22.16
C GLU A 36 -14.16 -38.25 -20.77
N SER A 37 -14.14 -39.12 -19.76
CA SER A 37 -14.38 -38.72 -18.36
C SER A 37 -13.35 -37.70 -17.87
N ARG A 38 -12.07 -37.91 -18.18
CA ARG A 38 -10.99 -36.96 -17.79
C ARG A 38 -11.11 -35.62 -18.51
N ALA A 39 -11.41 -35.63 -19.80
CA ALA A 39 -11.61 -34.42 -20.58
C ALA A 39 -12.78 -33.60 -20.03
N SER A 40 -13.92 -34.25 -19.74
CA SER A 40 -15.06 -33.58 -19.13
C SER A 40 -14.74 -32.98 -17.76
N HIS A 41 -13.95 -33.67 -16.94
CA HIS A 41 -13.53 -33.15 -15.64
C HIS A 41 -12.60 -31.93 -15.76
N ILE A 42 -11.70 -31.93 -16.75
CA ILE A 42 -10.85 -30.77 -17.05
C ILE A 42 -11.71 -29.58 -17.48
N GLU A 43 -12.65 -29.80 -18.40
CA GLU A 43 -13.56 -28.74 -18.88
C GLU A 43 -14.38 -28.11 -17.75
N GLN A 44 -14.78 -28.89 -16.73
CA GLN A 44 -15.53 -28.38 -15.57
C GLN A 44 -14.67 -27.61 -14.55
N THR A 45 -13.35 -27.82 -14.54
CA THR A 45 -12.45 -27.29 -13.49
C THR A 45 -11.47 -26.26 -14.01
N MET A 46 -11.23 -26.22 -15.32
CA MET A 46 -10.38 -25.22 -15.94
C MET A 46 -11.02 -23.85 -15.88
N ALA A 47 -10.23 -22.82 -15.60
CA ALA A 47 -10.65 -21.46 -15.87
C ALA A 47 -10.66 -21.25 -17.39
N THR A 48 -11.78 -20.76 -17.90
CA THR A 48 -11.91 -20.35 -19.29
C THR A 48 -11.25 -19.00 -19.52
N LYS A 49 -11.09 -18.60 -20.78
CA LYS A 49 -10.60 -17.26 -21.11
C LYS A 49 -11.52 -16.15 -20.57
N ASP A 50 -12.82 -16.40 -20.53
CA ASP A 50 -13.81 -15.45 -20.01
C ASP A 50 -13.69 -15.31 -18.48
N ASP A 51 -13.40 -16.41 -17.78
CA ASP A 51 -13.12 -16.37 -16.34
C ASP A 51 -11.89 -15.52 -16.05
N ILE A 52 -10.81 -15.69 -16.82
CA ILE A 52 -9.59 -14.91 -16.70
C ILE A 52 -9.86 -13.43 -16.97
N ALA A 53 -10.57 -13.10 -18.05
CA ALA A 53 -10.92 -11.71 -18.36
C ALA A 53 -11.78 -11.06 -17.25
N SER A 54 -12.74 -11.80 -16.69
CA SER A 54 -13.56 -11.35 -15.55
C SER A 54 -12.75 -11.16 -14.28
N ILE A 55 -11.74 -12.01 -14.05
CA ILE A 55 -10.80 -11.86 -12.93
C ILE A 55 -9.93 -10.62 -13.13
N GLU A 56 -9.32 -10.44 -14.31
CA GLU A 56 -8.48 -9.29 -14.65
C GLU A 56 -9.23 -7.95 -14.49
N GLN A 57 -10.51 -7.90 -14.86
CA GLN A 57 -11.33 -6.68 -14.68
C GLN A 57 -11.64 -6.34 -13.22
N ARG A 58 -11.61 -7.31 -12.30
CA ARG A 58 -12.03 -7.12 -10.91
C ARG A 58 -10.88 -7.14 -9.91
N MET A 59 -9.76 -7.74 -10.29
CA MET A 59 -8.62 -7.89 -9.39
C MET A 59 -7.75 -6.64 -9.41
N ALA A 60 -7.21 -6.28 -8.25
CA ALA A 60 -6.04 -5.42 -8.21
C ALA A 60 -4.85 -6.21 -8.78
N THR A 61 -4.18 -5.61 -9.75
CA THR A 61 -2.96 -6.12 -10.36
C THR A 61 -1.75 -5.75 -9.51
N LYS A 62 -0.58 -6.28 -9.90
CA LYS A 62 0.69 -5.91 -9.26
C LYS A 62 1.00 -4.43 -9.43
N ASP A 63 0.55 -3.82 -10.52
CA ASP A 63 0.78 -2.40 -10.81
C ASP A 63 -0.07 -1.52 -9.88
N ASP A 64 -1.31 -1.91 -9.60
CA ASP A 64 -2.20 -1.19 -8.68
C ASP A 64 -1.65 -1.10 -7.24
N VAL A 65 -0.82 -2.07 -6.83
CA VAL A 65 -0.25 -2.13 -5.49
C VAL A 65 1.21 -1.69 -5.42
N ALA A 66 1.82 -1.33 -6.55
CA ALA A 66 3.22 -0.91 -6.63
C ALA A 66 3.49 0.37 -5.82
N ASP A 67 2.49 1.24 -5.71
CA ASP A 67 2.61 2.54 -5.05
C ASP A 67 2.37 2.51 -3.53
N ILE A 68 1.84 1.39 -3.00
CA ILE A 68 1.50 1.27 -1.57
C ILE A 68 2.71 1.53 -0.65
N PRO A 69 3.93 1.05 -0.93
CA PRO A 69 5.10 1.36 -0.10
C PRO A 69 5.43 2.85 -0.06
N PHE A 70 5.30 3.57 -1.18
CA PHE A 70 5.54 5.01 -1.24
C PHE A 70 4.47 5.79 -0.48
N ILE A 71 3.20 5.40 -0.61
CA ILE A 71 2.10 5.97 0.18
C ILE A 71 2.36 5.75 1.68
N LYS A 72 2.77 4.55 2.08
CA LYS A 72 3.11 4.23 3.47
C LYS A 72 4.23 5.12 4.00
N GLN A 73 5.28 5.34 3.19
CA GLN A 73 6.39 6.21 3.54
C GLN A 73 5.93 7.66 3.73
N ALA A 74 5.16 8.20 2.78
CA ALA A 74 4.62 9.55 2.86
C ALA A 74 3.73 9.74 4.10
N VAL A 75 2.91 8.75 4.44
CA VAL A 75 2.07 8.74 5.66
C VAL A 75 2.91 8.72 6.93
N MET A 76 4.02 7.97 6.98
CA MET A 76 4.91 7.97 8.13
C MET A 76 5.57 9.33 8.33
N GLU A 77 6.06 9.96 7.27
CA GLU A 77 6.65 11.31 7.33
C GLU A 77 5.63 12.34 7.83
N THR A 78 4.38 12.29 7.33
CA THR A 78 3.33 13.18 7.84
C THR A 78 3.02 12.91 9.31
N LEU A 79 2.99 11.64 9.73
CA LEU A 79 2.74 11.28 11.13
C LEU A 79 3.85 11.80 12.07
N GLU A 80 5.11 11.74 11.65
CA GLU A 80 6.22 12.31 12.41
C GLU A 80 6.03 13.82 12.62
N THR A 81 5.71 14.58 11.57
CA THR A 81 5.45 16.02 11.71
C THR A 81 4.26 16.33 12.62
N ILE A 82 3.20 15.51 12.58
CA ILE A 82 2.03 15.66 13.46
C ILE A 82 2.42 15.43 14.92
N ASN A 83 3.30 14.46 15.18
CA ASN A 83 3.77 14.15 16.54
C ASN A 83 4.61 15.26 17.16
N GLU A 84 5.17 16.18 16.37
CA GLU A 84 5.90 17.36 16.86
C GLU A 84 4.98 18.52 17.29
N ILE A 85 3.73 18.56 16.79
CA ILE A 85 2.77 19.66 17.07
C ILE A 85 2.56 19.93 18.57
N PRO A 86 2.41 18.93 19.45
CA PRO A 86 2.24 19.18 20.89
C PRO A 86 3.42 19.92 21.52
N ALA A 87 4.65 19.56 21.13
CA ALA A 87 5.86 20.23 21.63
C ALA A 87 5.92 21.68 21.14
N ILE A 88 5.65 21.90 19.84
CA ILE A 88 5.58 23.25 19.24
C ILE A 88 4.51 24.10 19.96
N LYS A 89 3.32 23.53 20.23
CA LYS A 89 2.24 24.20 20.95
C LYS A 89 2.64 24.58 22.38
N GLN A 90 3.39 23.72 23.07
CA GLN A 90 3.92 24.02 24.40
C GLN A 90 4.91 25.17 24.33
N THR A 91 5.91 25.10 23.45
CA THR A 91 6.92 26.15 23.28
C THR A 91 6.27 27.48 22.92
N LEU A 92 5.26 27.49 22.05
CA LEU A 92 4.50 28.69 21.70
C LEU A 92 3.73 29.26 22.90
N SER A 93 3.12 28.40 23.72
CA SER A 93 2.42 28.84 24.94
C SER A 93 3.37 29.48 25.96
N GLU A 94 4.57 28.94 26.09
CA GLU A 94 5.62 29.51 26.95
C GLU A 94 6.15 30.84 26.40
N ALA A 95 6.33 30.96 25.09
CA ALA A 95 6.72 32.20 24.43
C ALA A 95 5.68 33.32 24.63
N LEU A 96 4.39 33.00 24.48
CA LEU A 96 3.29 33.94 24.73
C LEU A 96 3.29 34.44 26.19
N ARG A 97 3.47 33.54 27.17
CA ARG A 97 3.59 33.93 28.58
C ARG A 97 4.76 34.87 28.84
N LYS A 98 5.91 34.62 28.21
CA LYS A 98 7.09 35.50 28.34
C LYS A 98 6.80 36.88 27.74
N LEU A 99 6.11 36.93 26.60
CA LEU A 99 5.71 38.19 25.97
C LEU A 99 4.78 39.01 26.87
N ASP A 100 3.78 38.37 27.49
CA ASP A 100 2.88 39.04 28.44
C ASP A 100 3.65 39.68 29.61
N ASN A 101 4.64 38.98 30.15
CA ASN A 101 5.50 39.51 31.20
C ASN A 101 6.33 40.72 30.75
N VAL A 102 6.83 40.70 29.51
CA VAL A 102 7.58 41.83 28.92
C VAL A 102 6.67 43.04 28.74
N ILE A 103 5.46 42.84 28.22
CA ILE A 103 4.46 43.90 28.05
C ILE A 103 4.14 44.53 29.42
N ALA A 104 3.87 43.72 30.44
CA ALA A 104 3.62 44.20 31.80
C ALA A 104 4.83 44.96 32.39
N SER A 105 6.05 44.50 32.11
CA SER A 105 7.28 45.19 32.53
C SER A 105 7.44 46.55 31.84
N GLN A 106 7.21 46.61 30.53
CA GLN A 106 7.30 47.84 29.74
C GLN A 106 6.29 48.88 30.22
N ALA A 107 5.04 48.49 30.46
CA ALA A 107 4.01 49.38 31.00
C ALA A 107 4.44 49.98 32.36
N ARG A 108 5.05 49.18 33.25
CA ARG A 108 5.59 49.68 34.52
C ARG A 108 6.76 50.64 34.31
N GLN A 109 7.67 50.34 33.40
CA GLN A 109 8.82 51.21 33.08
C GLN A 109 8.35 52.56 32.54
N GLU A 110 7.32 52.59 31.69
CA GLU A 110 6.75 53.83 31.16
C GLU A 110 6.20 54.73 32.27
N LEU A 111 5.46 54.18 33.24
CA LEU A 111 4.98 54.93 34.41
C LEU A 111 6.12 55.51 35.24
N VAL A 112 7.20 54.74 35.45
CA VAL A 112 8.39 55.22 36.18
C VAL A 112 9.06 56.37 35.43
N LEU A 113 9.22 56.25 34.11
CA LEU A 113 9.80 57.31 33.27
C LEU A 113 8.95 58.58 33.31
N GLN A 114 7.62 58.46 33.23
CA GLN A 114 6.71 59.61 33.37
C GLN A 114 6.85 60.30 34.73
N SER A 115 6.95 59.52 35.83
CA SER A 115 7.12 60.08 37.18
C SER A 115 8.47 60.78 37.37
N LEU A 116 9.56 60.21 36.84
CA LEU A 116 10.88 60.83 36.88
C LEU A 116 10.93 62.12 36.05
N ALA A 117 10.33 62.12 34.87
CA ALA A 117 10.22 63.33 34.04
C ALA A 117 9.48 64.45 34.78
N PHE A 118 8.38 64.12 35.47
CA PHE A 118 7.64 65.08 36.29
C PHE A 118 8.49 65.67 37.43
N ARG A 119 9.15 64.82 38.22
CA ARG A 119 10.05 65.28 39.31
C ARG A 119 11.21 66.12 38.80
N SER A 120 11.79 65.77 37.66
CA SER A 120 12.89 66.54 37.05
C SER A 120 12.42 67.94 36.64
N LEU A 121 11.19 68.08 36.12
CA LEU A 121 10.59 69.37 35.79
C LEU A 121 10.33 70.21 37.05
N GLU A 122 9.80 69.61 38.12
CA GLU A 122 9.61 70.29 39.41
C GLU A 122 10.95 70.82 39.96
N GLN A 123 11.98 69.96 39.99
CA GLN A 123 13.31 70.35 40.45
C GLN A 123 13.92 71.47 39.60
N GLU A 124 13.76 71.43 38.27
CA GLU A 124 14.24 72.50 37.40
C GLU A 124 13.54 73.84 37.68
N ASN A 125 12.22 73.80 37.88
CA ASN A 125 11.42 74.98 38.22
C ASN A 125 11.81 75.57 39.59
N GLU A 126 12.02 74.73 40.61
CA GLU A 126 12.50 75.16 41.93
C GLU A 126 13.86 75.85 41.84
N ILE A 127 14.82 75.25 41.12
CA ILE A 127 16.15 75.85 40.90
C ILE A 127 16.03 77.20 40.20
N ARG A 128 15.16 77.31 39.19
CA ARG A 128 14.92 78.56 38.45
C ARG A 128 14.34 79.65 39.36
N ALA A 129 13.40 79.31 40.24
CA ALA A 129 12.81 80.25 41.19
C ALA A 129 13.84 80.76 42.22
N LEU A 130 14.74 79.90 42.70
CA LEU A 130 15.82 80.30 43.61
C LEU A 130 16.82 81.25 42.96
N LYS A 131 17.14 81.06 41.67
CA LYS A 131 18.08 81.92 40.91
C LYS A 131 17.51 83.30 40.54
N ALA A 132 16.20 83.49 40.63
CA ALA A 132 15.52 84.75 40.28
C ALA A 132 15.31 85.71 41.46
N LYS A 133 15.72 85.32 42.69
CA LYS A 133 15.81 86.18 43.87
C LYS A 133 17.22 86.75 44.01
#